data_AF-A0A378KQ43-F1
#
_entry.id   AF-A0A378KQ43-F1
#
_cell.length_a   1.000
_cell.length_b   1.000
_cell.length_c   1.000
_cell.angle_alpha   90.00
_cell.angle_beta   90.00
_cell.angle_gamma   90.00
#
_symmetry.space_group_name_H-M   'P 1'
#
loop_
_entity.id
_entity.type
_entity.pdbx_description
1 polymer ?
#
loop_
_entity_poly.entity_id
_entity_poly.type
_entity_poly.pdbx_seq_one_letter_code
_entity_poly.pdbx_strand_id
1 'polypeptide(L)' 'MEKRVFKEVEAASYICMSRSFLSQDRAYGTLANRTPGPKYIRIGRSIRYLKDDLDSWLDQHRS' A
#
# COMPACT_ATOMS: atom_id res chain seq x y z
N MET A 1 -2.66 -8.60 -20.77
CA MET A 1 -2.87 -9.20 -19.44
C MET A 1 -2.56 -8.12 -18.41
N GLU A 2 -3.52 -7.70 -17.58
CA GLU A 2 -3.28 -6.61 -16.62
C GLU A 2 -2.41 -7.07 -15.44
N LYS A 3 -1.52 -6.18 -14.99
CA LYS A 3 -0.66 -6.44 -13.85
C LYS A 3 -1.46 -6.35 -12.55
N ARG A 4 -1.56 -7.47 -11.83
CA ARG A 4 -2.32 -7.57 -10.56
C ARG A 4 -1.50 -7.33 -9.31
N VAL A 5 -0.17 -7.47 -9.40
CA VAL A 5 0.73 -7.44 -8.24
C VAL A 5 1.78 -6.35 -8.43
N PHE A 6 1.85 -5.44 -7.48
CA PHE A 6 2.73 -4.28 -7.47
C PHE A 6 3.84 -4.45 -6.42
N LYS A 7 5.05 -4.01 -6.76
CA LYS A 7 6.12 -3.81 -5.78
C LYS A 7 5.86 -2.52 -5.01
N GLU A 8 6.50 -2.37 -3.86
CA GLU A 8 6.36 -1.16 -3.02
C GLU A 8 6.53 0.15 -3.78
N VAL A 9 7.56 0.27 -4.62
CA VAL A 9 7.81 1.48 -5.42
C VAL A 9 6.61 1.79 -6.32
N GLU A 10 6.08 0.77 -6.97
CA GLU A 10 4.99 0.90 -7.93
C GLU A 10 3.67 1.19 -7.21
N ALA A 11 3.43 0.53 -6.08
CA ALA A 11 2.27 0.76 -5.23
C ALA A 11 2.26 2.21 -4.71
N ALA A 12 3.41 2.71 -4.24
CA ALA A 12 3.55 4.10 -3.79
C ALA A 12 3.18 5.09 -4.91
N SER A 13 3.73 4.88 -6.12
CA SER A 13 3.36 5.67 -7.29
C SER A 13 1.89 5.55 -7.65
N TYR A 14 1.30 4.35 -7.54
CA TYR A 14 -0.09 4.09 -7.89
C TYR A 14 -1.08 4.83 -6.99
N ILE A 15 -0.85 4.84 -5.68
CA ILE A 15 -1.71 5.55 -4.71
C ILE A 15 -1.27 7.00 -4.47
N CYS A 16 -0.37 7.53 -5.29
CA CYS A 16 0.20 8.88 -5.16
C CYS A 16 0.83 9.18 -3.79
N MET A 17 1.43 8.17 -3.14
CA MET A 17 2.11 8.29 -1.85
C MET A 17 3.62 8.03 -1.97
N SER A 18 4.37 8.30 -0.89
CA SER A 18 5.80 8.02 -0.83
C SER A 18 6.10 6.58 -0.42
N ARG A 19 7.25 6.05 -0.83
CA ARG A 19 7.73 4.73 -0.37
C ARG A 19 7.97 4.69 1.14
N SER A 20 8.42 5.81 1.69
CA SER A 20 8.63 5.98 3.12
C SER A 20 7.31 5.94 3.88
N PHE A 21 6.21 6.46 3.33
CA PHE A 21 4.87 6.30 3.90
C PHE A 21 4.51 4.81 4.05
N LEU A 22 4.62 4.02 2.97
CA LEU A 22 4.36 2.57 3.02
C LEU A 22 5.30 1.83 3.98
N SER A 23 6.57 2.22 4.04
CA SER A 23 7.54 1.58 4.94
C SER A 23 7.28 1.90 6.41
N GLN A 24 6.93 3.15 6.71
CA GLN A 24 6.56 3.59 8.05
C GLN A 24 5.26 2.93 8.50
N ASP A 25 4.25 2.86 7.65
CA ASP A 25 2.99 2.18 7.95
C ASP A 25 3.22 0.72 8.38
N ARG A 26 4.04 -0.03 7.63
CA ARG A 26 4.37 -1.42 8.01
C ARG A 26 5.22 -1.54 9.27
N ALA A 27 6.07 -0.57 9.56
CA ALA A 27 6.98 -0.61 10.70
C ALA A 27 6.31 -0.22 12.02
N TYR A 28 5.46 0.81 11.98
CA TYR A 28 4.82 1.38 13.17
C TYR A 28 3.37 0.93 13.34
N GLY A 29 2.78 0.33 12.31
CA GLY A 29 1.37 -0.06 12.29
C GLY A 29 0.44 1.16 12.22
N THR A 30 -0.86 0.89 12.38
CA THR A 30 -1.91 1.91 12.41
C THR A 30 -1.86 2.67 13.74
N LEU A 31 -1.06 3.73 13.81
CA LEU A 31 -1.14 4.70 14.89
C LEU A 31 -2.50 5.40 14.84
N ALA A 32 -3.14 5.62 15.99
CA ALA A 32 -4.52 6.12 16.11
C ALA A 32 -4.82 7.43 15.36
N ASN A 33 -3.78 8.20 15.00
CA ASN A 33 -3.90 9.50 14.33
C ASN A 33 -3.20 9.55 12.95
N ARG A 34 -2.90 8.41 12.33
CA ARG A 34 -2.32 8.36 10.97
C ARG A 34 -3.27 7.67 9.99
N THR A 35 -3.24 8.15 8.75
CA THR A 35 -3.84 7.46 7.62
C THR A 35 -3.20 6.07 7.50
N PRO A 36 -3.96 4.97 7.68
CA PRO A 36 -3.43 3.63 7.49
C PRO A 36 -3.02 3.44 6.04
N GLY A 37 -1.95 2.70 5.80
CA GLY A 37 -1.54 2.31 4.45
C GLY A 37 -2.45 1.22 3.85
N PRO A 38 -2.34 0.97 2.54
CA PRO A 38 -3.04 -0.13 1.88
C PRO A 38 -2.54 -1.48 2.39
N LYS A 39 -3.41 -2.49 2.29
CA LYS A 39 -3.06 -3.87 2.63
C LYS A 39 -1.90 -4.38 1.77
N TYR A 40 -1.10 -5.27 2.34
CA TYR A 40 0.07 -5.84 1.67
C TYR A 40 0.19 -7.34 1.95
N ILE A 41 0.84 -8.03 1.02
CA ILE A 41 1.20 -9.45 1.13
C ILE A 41 2.70 -9.54 1.37
N ARG A 42 3.06 -10.27 2.43
CA ARG A 42 4.45 -10.62 2.71
C ARG A 42 4.76 -12.03 2.20
N ILE A 43 5.65 -12.11 1.22
CA ILE A 43 6.15 -13.38 0.66
C ILE A 43 7.64 -13.47 0.99
N GLY A 44 7.96 -14.16 2.09
CA GLY A 44 9.31 -14.19 2.65
C GLY A 44 9.80 -12.79 3.04
N ARG A 45 10.87 -12.32 2.38
CA ARG A 45 11.42 -10.96 2.54
C ARG A 45 10.78 -9.92 1.62
N SER A 46 9.99 -10.35 0.65
CA SER A 46 9.36 -9.47 -0.33
C SER A 46 8.00 -8.98 0.17
N ILE A 47 7.76 -7.67 0.04
CA ILE A 47 6.42 -7.08 0.18
C ILE A 47 5.82 -6.87 -1.22
N ARG A 48 4.54 -7.20 -1.37
CA ARG A 48 3.75 -7.01 -2.59
C ARG A 48 2.40 -6.41 -2.24
N TYR A 49 1.83 -5.67 -3.18
CA TYR A 49 0.51 -5.06 -3.08
C TYR A 49 -0.35 -5.60 -4.20
N LEU A 50 -1.60 -5.97 -3.92
CA LEU A 50 -2.55 -6.30 -4.96
C LEU A 50 -3.19 -5.03 -5.51
N LYS A 51 -3.51 -5.03 -6.81
CA LYS A 51 -4.25 -3.94 -7.43
C LYS A 51 -5.55 -3.66 -6.66
N ASP A 52 -6.33 -4.71 -6.40
CA ASP A 52 -7.61 -4.62 -5.68
C ASP A 52 -7.47 -4.00 -4.27
N ASP A 53 -6.38 -4.28 -3.56
CA ASP A 53 -6.12 -3.70 -2.24
C ASP A 53 -5.77 -2.20 -2.34
N LEU A 54 -5.02 -1.81 -3.37
CA LEU A 54 -4.69 -0.41 -3.63
C LEU A 54 -5.92 0.38 -4.08
N ASP A 55 -6.74 -0.19 -4.96
CA ASP A 55 -7.99 0.40 -5.43
C ASP A 55 -8.98 0.57 -4.27
N SER A 56 -9.17 -0.49 -3.46
CA SER A 56 -10.02 -0.43 -2.27
C SER A 56 -9.56 0.64 -1.28
N TRP A 57 -8.25 0.85 -1.17
CA TRP A 57 -7.70 1.90 -0.32
C TRP A 57 -7.99 3.28 -0.88
N LEU A 58 -7.81 3.48 -2.19
CA LEU A 58 -8.15 4.75 -2.85
C LEU A 58 -9.63 5.08 -2.72
N ASP A 59 -10.51 4.09 -2.88
CA ASP A 59 -11.96 4.26 -2.71
C ASP A 59 -12.34 4.65 -1.29
N GLN A 60 -11.65 4.13 -0.26
CA GLN A 60 -11.86 4.55 1.14
C GLN A 60 -11.43 5.99 1.42
N HIS A 61 -10.51 6.53 0.62
CA HIS A 61 -9.99 7.90 0.76
C HIS A 61 -10.59 8.86 -0.26
N ARG A 62 -11.52 8.38 -1.09
CA ARG A 62 -12.27 9.19 -2.04
C ARG A 62 -13.38 9.92 -1.30
N SER A 63 -13.13 11.17 -0.93
CA SER A 63 -14.13 12.10 -0.40
C SER A 63 -15.06 12.61 -1.49
#